data_AF-A0A485PTV3-F1
#
_entry.id   AF-A0A485PTV3-F1
#
_cell.length_a   1.000
_cell.length_b   1.000
_cell.length_c   1.000
_cell.angle_alpha   90.00
_cell.angle_beta   90.00
_cell.angle_gamma   90.00
#
_symmetry.space_group_name_H-M   'P 1'
#
loop_
_entity.id
_entity.type
_entity.pdbx_description
1 polymer ?
#
loop_
_entity_poly.entity_id
_entity_poly.type
_entity_poly.pdbx_seq_one_letter_code
_entity_poly.pdbx_strand_id
1 'polypeptide(L)'
;MPKNALVILRYGPYSAVGLSVEYRTFRLEGLQAVLARDGHNVILEKIEDWNVVELMVNEEVVFYCNIKELEFGGDGKLDPLCEEARIAILNAY
;
A
#
# COMPACT_ATOMS: atom_id res chain seq x y z
N MET A 1 16.92 -9.68 8.39
CA MET A 1 15.74 -9.08 7.76
C MET A 1 15.62 -9.65 6.36
N PRO A 2 14.52 -10.31 6.00
CA PRO A 2 14.45 -10.98 4.72
C PRO A 2 14.40 -9.90 3.63
N LYS A 3 15.53 -9.77 2.94
CA LYS A 3 15.54 -9.23 1.59
C LYS A 3 14.45 -9.98 0.83
N ASN A 4 13.58 -9.26 0.13
CA ASN A 4 12.57 -9.84 -0.76
C ASN A 4 11.35 -10.46 -0.06
N ALA A 5 10.87 -9.88 1.04
CA ALA A 5 9.54 -10.19 1.56
C ALA A 5 8.47 -10.12 0.45
N LEU A 6 7.55 -11.08 0.45
CA LEU A 6 6.35 -11.02 -0.37
C LEU A 6 5.30 -10.22 0.41
N VAL A 7 4.90 -9.08 -0.15
CA VAL A 7 3.88 -8.20 0.43
C VAL A 7 2.64 -8.29 -0.45
N ILE A 8 1.51 -8.68 0.14
CA ILE A 8 0.22 -8.60 -0.54
C ILE A 8 -0.41 -7.26 -0.16
N LEU A 9 -0.51 -6.36 -1.14
CA LEU A 9 -1.19 -5.07 -0.99
C LEU A 9 -2.63 -5.24 -1.46
N ARG A 10 -3.53 -5.38 -0.49
CA ARG A 10 -4.97 -5.51 -0.69
C ARG A 10 -5.55 -4.10 -0.76
N TYR A 11 -6.37 -3.79 -1.77
CA TYR A 11 -6.92 -2.45 -1.92
C TYR A 11 -8.36 -2.44 -2.41
N GLY A 12 -9.12 -1.54 -1.80
CA GLY A 12 -10.51 -1.24 -2.10
C GLY A 12 -10.69 -0.30 -3.28
N PRO A 13 -11.89 -0.28 -3.88
CA PRO A 13 -12.23 0.75 -4.83
C PRO A 13 -12.41 2.10 -4.10
N TYR A 14 -12.13 3.20 -4.79
CA TYR A 14 -12.34 4.54 -4.25
C TYR A 14 -12.74 5.54 -5.33
N SER A 15 -13.43 6.61 -4.92
CA SER A 15 -13.70 7.76 -5.78
C SER A 15 -12.51 8.72 -5.75
N ALA A 16 -11.95 9.01 -6.93
CA ALA A 16 -10.92 10.03 -7.12
C ALA A 16 -11.57 11.29 -7.73
N VAL A 17 -11.49 12.43 -7.04
CA VAL A 17 -11.87 13.76 -7.58
C VAL A 17 -13.23 13.77 -8.32
N GLY A 18 -14.27 13.22 -7.68
CA GLY A 18 -15.63 13.21 -8.25
C GLY A 18 -15.88 12.17 -9.34
N LEU A 19 -14.91 11.30 -9.65
CA LEU A 19 -15.10 10.15 -10.53
C LEU A 19 -15.87 9.03 -9.84
N SER A 20 -16.39 8.09 -10.66
CA SER A 20 -17.01 6.85 -10.17
C SER A 20 -16.05 6.07 -9.26
N VAL A 21 -16.64 5.33 -8.33
CA VAL A 21 -15.94 4.41 -7.44
C VAL A 21 -15.43 3.24 -8.27
N GLU A 22 -14.11 3.11 -8.38
CA GLU A 22 -13.44 2.10 -9.21
C GLU A 22 -12.17 1.61 -8.51
N TYR A 23 -11.68 0.45 -8.91
CA TYR A 23 -10.37 -0.04 -8.50
C TYR A 23 -9.26 0.73 -9.23
N ARG A 24 -8.63 1.68 -8.54
CA ARG A 24 -7.56 2.53 -9.09
C ARG A 24 -6.28 2.37 -8.28
N THR A 25 -5.15 2.47 -8.95
CA THR A 25 -3.83 2.26 -8.34
C THR A 25 -3.00 3.55 -8.20
N PHE A 26 -3.49 4.70 -8.66
CA PHE A 26 -2.71 5.95 -8.70
C PHE A 26 -2.14 6.36 -7.34
N ARG A 27 -2.92 6.22 -6.26
CA ARG A 27 -2.48 6.52 -4.89
C ARG A 27 -1.63 5.42 -4.26
N LEU A 28 -1.48 4.28 -4.93
CA LEU A 28 -0.63 3.18 -4.48
C LEU A 28 0.79 3.26 -5.05
N GLU A 29 1.06 4.17 -5.98
CA GLU A 29 2.36 4.28 -6.66
C GLU A 29 3.49 4.61 -5.70
N GLY A 30 3.31 5.62 -4.83
CA GLY A 30 4.29 5.99 -3.81
C GLY A 30 4.59 4.85 -2.84
N LEU A 31 3.53 4.16 -2.38
CA LEU A 31 3.66 3.02 -1.48
C LEU A 31 4.43 1.86 -2.14
N GLN A 32 4.08 1.50 -3.38
CA GLN A 32 4.81 0.49 -4.15
C GLN A 32 6.29 0.87 -4.35
N ALA A 33 6.58 2.15 -4.64
CA ALA A 33 7.94 2.63 -4.85
C ALA A 33 8.80 2.51 -3.57
N VAL A 34 8.24 2.86 -2.41
CA VAL A 34 8.93 2.74 -1.11
C VAL A 34 9.25 1.28 -0.79
N LEU A 35 8.29 0.37 -0.98
CA LEU A 35 8.50 -1.05 -0.71
C LEU A 35 9.48 -1.71 -1.70
N ALA A 36 9.39 -1.35 -2.99
CA ALA A 36 10.31 -1.84 -4.00
C ALA A 36 11.76 -1.37 -3.76
N ARG A 37 11.95 -0.15 -3.23
CA ARG A 37 13.27 0.38 -2.87
C ARG A 37 13.95 -0.43 -1.76
N ASP A 38 13.16 -0.98 -0.83
CA ASP A 38 13.64 -1.89 0.21
C ASP A 38 13.80 -3.34 -0.28
N GLY A 39 13.49 -3.58 -1.56
CA GLY A 39 13.65 -4.87 -2.23
C GLY A 39 12.47 -5.82 -2.04
N HIS A 40 11.32 -5.34 -1.54
CA HIS A 40 10.12 -6.16 -1.37
C HIS A 40 9.39 -6.40 -2.70
N ASN A 41 8.82 -7.60 -2.84
CA ASN A 41 7.94 -7.93 -3.97
C ASN A 41 6.49 -7.66 -3.58
N VAL A 42 5.82 -6.77 -4.32
CA VAL A 42 4.43 -6.38 -4.02
C VAL A 42 3.47 -7.04 -5.02
N ILE A 43 2.46 -7.75 -4.50
CA ILE A 43 1.32 -8.25 -5.28
C ILE A 43 0.11 -7.39 -4.95
N LEU A 44 -0.59 -6.91 -5.98
CA LEU A 44 -1.82 -6.16 -5.82
C LEU A 44 -3.03 -7.10 -5.81
N GLU A 45 -3.85 -7.03 -4.76
CA GLU A 45 -5.10 -7.79 -4.64
C GLU A 45 -6.27 -6.82 -4.45
N LYS A 46 -7.35 -7.02 -5.20
CA LYS A 46 -8.57 -6.20 -5.06
C LYS A 46 -9.45 -6.75 -3.94
N ILE A 47 -9.98 -5.87 -3.10
CA ILE A 47 -10.95 -6.22 -2.04
C ILE A 47 -12.21 -5.36 -2.15
N GLU A 48 -13.33 -5.89 -1.68
CA GLU A 48 -14.63 -5.21 -1.81
C GLU A 48 -14.79 -4.04 -0.81
N ASP A 49 -13.96 -3.97 0.25
CA ASP A 49 -14.00 -2.91 1.25
C ASP A 49 -13.55 -1.56 0.68
N TRP A 50 -14.44 -0.57 0.68
CA TRP A 50 -14.16 0.71 0.03
C TRP A 50 -13.12 1.55 0.76
N ASN A 51 -12.27 2.19 -0.03
CA ASN A 51 -11.20 3.07 0.42
C ASN A 51 -10.15 2.42 1.35
N VAL A 52 -10.11 1.09 1.45
CA VAL A 52 -9.17 0.39 2.32
C VAL A 52 -7.89 0.06 1.57
N VAL A 53 -6.74 0.16 2.25
CA VAL A 53 -5.48 -0.49 1.87
C VAL A 53 -5.03 -1.34 3.05
N GLU A 54 -4.65 -2.58 2.80
CA GLU A 54 -3.99 -3.46 3.78
C GLU A 54 -2.68 -3.98 3.20
N LEU A 55 -1.63 -4.02 4.03
CA LEU A 55 -0.40 -4.72 3.70
C LEU A 55 -0.33 -5.99 4.52
N MET A 56 -0.27 -7.11 3.83
CA MET A 56 -0.20 -8.44 4.42
C MET A 56 1.15 -9.08 4.15
N VAL A 57 1.74 -9.63 5.20
CA VAL A 57 3.02 -10.33 5.19
C VAL A 57 2.88 -11.56 6.07
N ASN A 58 3.32 -12.73 5.60
CA ASN A 58 3.18 -14.01 6.33
C ASN A 58 1.74 -14.27 6.82
N GLU A 59 0.74 -13.99 5.97
CA GLU A 59 -0.70 -14.16 6.27
C GLU A 59 -1.26 -13.24 7.37
N GLU A 60 -0.47 -12.27 7.86
CA GLU A 60 -0.90 -11.28 8.84
C GLU A 60 -0.97 -9.87 8.22
N VAL A 61 -2.03 -9.12 8.55
CA VAL A 61 -2.14 -7.71 8.19
C VAL A 61 -1.29 -6.89 9.16
N VAL A 62 -0.25 -6.23 8.64
CA VAL A 62 0.74 -5.49 9.44
C VAL A 62 0.52 -3.97 9.37
N PHE A 63 -0.21 -3.50 8.37
CA PHE A 63 -0.53 -2.09 8.18
C PHE A 63 -1.88 -1.95 7.48
N TYR A 64 -2.62 -0.91 7.84
CA TYR A 64 -3.85 -0.51 7.17
C TYR A 64 -3.92 1.02 7.05
N CYS A 65 -4.52 1.53 5.99
CA CYS A 65 -4.85 2.94 5.88
C CYS A 65 -6.04 3.19 4.95
N ASN A 66 -6.53 4.44 4.93
CA ASN A 66 -7.48 4.89 3.93
C ASN A 66 -6.73 5.29 2.65
N ILE A 67 -7.07 4.68 1.50
CA ILE A 67 -6.40 4.94 0.22
C ILE A 67 -6.44 6.41 -0.20
N LYS A 68 -7.44 7.18 0.26
CA LYS A 68 -7.57 8.61 -0.06
C LYS A 68 -6.60 9.50 0.71
N GLU A 69 -6.01 8.99 1.78
CA GLU A 69 -5.02 9.69 2.61
C GLU A 69 -3.60 9.52 2.07
N LEU A 70 -3.35 8.50 1.23
CA LEU A 70 -2.11 8.36 0.48
C LEU A 70 -1.98 9.48 -0.55
N GLU A 71 -0.78 10.04 -0.70
CA GLU A 71 -0.47 11.02 -1.74
C GLU A 71 -0.71 10.44 -3.15
N PHE A 72 -1.07 11.30 -4.10
CA PHE A 72 -1.33 10.86 -5.46
C PHE A 72 -0.02 10.69 -6.24
N GLY A 73 0.27 9.47 -6.72
CA GLY A 73 1.47 9.18 -7.50
C GLY A 73 2.76 9.31 -6.68
N GLY A 74 3.87 9.55 -7.37
CA GLY A 74 5.15 9.91 -6.75
C GLY A 74 5.98 8.72 -6.23
N ASP A 75 7.03 9.03 -5.47
CA ASP A 75 7.99 8.05 -4.95
C ASP A 75 7.78 7.71 -3.47
N GLY A 76 6.72 8.23 -2.85
CA GLY A 76 6.31 7.97 -1.47
C GLY A 76 7.26 8.49 -0.39
N LYS A 77 8.36 9.17 -0.74
CA LYS A 77 9.39 9.58 0.26
C LYS A 77 8.91 10.63 1.26
N LEU A 78 7.94 11.44 0.87
CA LEU A 78 7.40 12.53 1.70
C LEU A 78 6.02 12.19 2.26
N ASP A 79 5.47 11.02 1.92
CA ASP A 79 4.18 10.57 2.42
C ASP A 79 4.40 9.83 3.76
N PRO A 80 3.88 10.35 4.90
CA PRO A 80 4.04 9.72 6.19
C PRO A 80 3.42 8.32 6.26
N LEU A 81 2.33 8.05 5.54
CA LEU A 81 1.72 6.72 5.51
C LEU A 81 2.60 5.71 4.79
N CYS A 82 3.35 6.15 3.77
CA CYS A 82 4.34 5.30 3.11
C CYS A 82 5.52 4.96 4.04
N GLU A 83 5.95 5.89 4.88
CA GLU A 83 6.97 5.66 5.92
C GLU A 83 6.47 4.65 6.97
N GLU A 84 5.27 4.87 7.50
CA GLU A 84 4.63 4.00 8.49
C GLU A 84 4.47 2.57 7.97
N ALA A 85 3.97 2.42 6.74
CA ALA A 85 3.85 1.14 6.06
C ALA A 85 5.19 0.41 5.92
N ARG A 86 6.25 1.13 5.55
CA ARG A 86 7.59 0.55 5.44
C ARG A 86 8.09 0.06 6.80
N ILE A 87 7.94 0.85 7.85
CA ILE A 87 8.33 0.48 9.22
C ILE A 87 7.55 -0.75 9.71
N ALA A 88 6.24 -0.80 9.43
CA ALA A 88 5.40 -1.93 9.81
C ALA A 88 5.88 -3.25 9.17
N ILE A 89 6.22 -3.23 7.88
CA ILE A 89 6.76 -4.40 7.18
C ILE A 89 8.13 -4.80 7.73
N LEU A 90 9.00 -3.82 8.04
CA LEU A 90 10.31 -4.10 8.62
C LEU A 90 10.24 -4.74 10.01
N ASN A 91 9.21 -4.40 10.79
CA ASN A 91 8.99 -4.95 12.14
C ASN A 91 8.26 -6.30 12.16
N ALA A 92 7.65 -6.70 11.05
CA ALA A 92 6.94 -7.98 10.93
C ALA A 92 7.87 -9.20 10.74
N TYR A 93 9.19 -8.98 10.75
CA TYR A 93 10.24 -9.99 10.55
C TYR A 93 11.35 -9.90 11.60
#